data_AF-A0A495QAD6-F1
#
_entry.id   AF-A0A495QAD6-F1
#
_cell.length_a   1.000
_cell.length_b   1.000
_cell.length_c   1.000
_cell.angle_alpha   90.00
_cell.angle_beta   90.00
_cell.angle_gamma   90.00
#
_symmetry.space_group_name_H-M   'P 1'
#
loop_
_entity.id
_entity.type
_entity.pdbx_description
1 polymer ?
#
loop_
_entity_poly.entity_id
_entity_poly.type
_entity_poly.pdbx_seq_one_letter_code
_entity_poly.pdbx_strand_id
1 'polypeptide(L)'
;MVNPQLSRVLRRVDEMKSQNIATYGHIVVHVKSVQLTASGAATVYDCQDTRNAGLLNSVSQKKINRGIEQERTKALLVKGSDGQWRVSKSTTLGEGC
;
A
#
# COMPACT_ATOMS: atom_id res chain seq x y z
N MET A 1 13.34 14.11 -6.63
CA MET A 1 12.00 14.31 -6.04
C MET A 1 11.17 13.05 -6.25
N VAL A 2 10.66 12.43 -5.19
CA VAL A 2 9.96 11.13 -5.22
C VAL A 2 8.50 11.31 -4.77
N ASN A 3 7.92 12.44 -5.15
CA ASN A 3 6.69 12.93 -4.54
C ASN A 3 5.36 12.38 -5.10
N PRO A 4 5.25 11.54 -6.15
CA PRO A 4 3.91 11.22 -6.64
C PRO A 4 3.13 10.31 -5.68
N GLN A 5 3.76 9.36 -4.99
CA GLN A 5 3.01 8.40 -4.16
C GLN A 5 2.45 9.03 -2.88
N LEU A 6 3.24 9.83 -2.16
CA LEU A 6 2.79 10.46 -0.91
C LEU A 6 1.59 11.38 -1.16
N SER A 7 1.71 12.33 -2.09
CA SER A 7 0.62 13.26 -2.40
C SER A 7 -0.63 12.54 -2.91
N ARG A 8 -0.48 11.45 -3.68
CA ARG A 8 -1.62 10.62 -4.11
C ARG A 8 -2.32 9.95 -2.93
N VAL A 9 -1.56 9.39 -1.99
CA VAL A 9 -2.12 8.75 -0.79
C VAL A 9 -2.84 9.78 0.08
N LEU A 10 -2.22 10.93 0.36
CA LEU A 10 -2.84 11.99 1.17
C LEU A 10 -4.13 12.50 0.55
N ARG A 11 -4.12 12.81 -0.76
CA ARG A 11 -5.34 13.20 -1.47
C ARG A 11 -6.43 12.14 -1.37
N ARG A 12 -6.07 10.86 -1.51
CA ARG A 12 -7.05 9.77 -1.39
C ARG A 12 -7.62 9.64 0.01
N VAL A 13 -6.81 9.87 1.05
CA VAL A 13 -7.27 9.91 2.44
C VAL A 13 -8.29 11.02 2.64
N ASP A 14 -8.05 12.21 2.08
CA ASP A 14 -8.99 13.33 2.19
C ASP A 14 -10.31 13.07 1.45
N GLU A 15 -10.24 12.49 0.25
CA GLU A 15 -11.42 12.02 -0.50
C GLU A 15 -12.24 10.98 0.27
N MET A 16 -11.56 10.01 0.91
CA MET A 16 -12.25 8.99 1.71
C MET A 16 -12.92 9.60 2.94
N LYS A 17 -12.27 10.54 3.61
CA LYS A 17 -12.86 11.25 4.76
C LYS A 17 -14.14 12.01 4.38
N SER A 18 -14.15 12.74 3.26
CA SER A 18 -15.34 13.48 2.82
C SER A 18 -16.52 12.57 2.46
N GLN A 19 -16.25 11.29 2.18
CA GLN A 19 -17.25 10.27 1.87
C GLN A 19 -17.64 9.41 3.08
N ASN A 20 -17.17 9.73 4.28
CA ASN A 20 -17.33 8.90 5.48
C ASN A 20 -16.77 7.48 5.27
N ILE A 21 -15.62 7.34 4.63
CA ILE A 21 -14.93 6.07 4.41
C ILE A 21 -13.65 6.05 5.25
N ALA A 22 -13.45 4.95 5.99
CA ALA A 22 -12.24 4.68 6.75
C ALA A 22 -11.70 3.27 6.44
N THR A 23 -10.44 3.01 6.79
CA THR A 23 -9.85 1.66 6.76
C THR A 23 -10.11 0.93 8.08
N TYR A 24 -10.35 -0.38 8.05
CA TYR A 24 -10.24 -1.25 9.23
C TYR A 24 -9.16 -2.30 9.07
N GLY A 25 -8.82 -2.92 10.20
CA GLY A 25 -8.01 -4.12 10.24
C GLY A 25 -6.53 -3.84 10.11
N HIS A 26 -5.77 -4.91 9.91
CA HIS A 26 -4.33 -4.86 9.69
C HIS A 26 -3.97 -5.78 8.53
N ILE A 27 -2.99 -5.34 7.76
CA ILE A 27 -2.39 -6.12 6.68
C ILE A 27 -1.24 -6.93 7.26
N VAL A 28 -1.20 -8.23 7.00
CA VAL A 28 -0.05 -9.07 7.33
C VAL A 28 0.86 -9.14 6.11
N VAL A 29 2.13 -8.75 6.30
CA VAL A 29 3.13 -8.71 5.22
C VAL A 29 3.85 -10.06 5.11
N HIS A 30 4.11 -10.50 3.87
CA HIS A 30 4.98 -11.64 3.58
C HIS A 30 5.91 -11.30 2.42
N VAL A 31 6.96 -10.54 2.73
CA VAL A 31 7.94 -10.10 1.73
C VAL A 31 8.58 -11.33 1.06
N LYS A 32 8.38 -11.44 -0.25
CA LYS A 32 8.89 -12.56 -1.06
C LYS A 32 10.25 -12.24 -1.65
N SER A 33 10.49 -11.00 -2.07
CA SER A 33 11.79 -10.60 -2.56
C SER A 33 12.01 -9.09 -2.49
N VAL A 34 13.28 -8.71 -2.40
CA VAL A 34 13.77 -7.34 -2.51
C VAL A 34 14.86 -7.32 -3.56
N GLN A 35 14.72 -6.46 -4.55
CA GLN A 35 15.70 -6.28 -5.63
C GLN A 35 16.26 -4.87 -5.53
N LEU A 36 17.58 -4.75 -5.38
CA LEU A 36 18.28 -3.48 -5.27
C LEU A 36 19.01 -3.17 -6.58
N THR A 37 19.01 -1.91 -6.98
CA THR A 37 19.85 -1.42 -8.09
C THR A 37 21.02 -0.61 -7.54
N ALA A 38 22.15 -0.61 -8.26
CA ALA A 38 23.31 0.22 -7.91
C ALA A 38 23.00 1.74 -7.90
N SER A 39 21.96 2.16 -8.60
CA SER A 39 21.49 3.54 -8.69
C SER A 39 20.63 4.01 -7.51
N GLY A 40 20.49 3.21 -6.44
CA GLY A 40 19.70 3.58 -5.28
C GLY A 40 18.18 3.47 -5.49
N ALA A 41 17.75 2.57 -6.37
CA ALA A 41 16.36 2.15 -6.49
C ALA A 41 16.18 0.73 -5.93
N ALA A 42 14.96 0.42 -5.50
CA ALA A 42 14.59 -0.91 -5.04
C ALA A 42 13.21 -1.31 -5.53
N THR A 43 13.01 -2.60 -5.72
CA THR A 43 11.69 -3.20 -5.93
C THR A 43 11.43 -4.21 -4.83
N VAL A 44 10.30 -4.08 -4.14
CA VAL A 44 9.83 -5.04 -3.14
C VAL A 44 8.62 -5.76 -3.72
N TYR A 45 8.65 -7.09 -3.64
CA TYR A 45 7.52 -7.95 -3.91
C TYR A 45 7.02 -8.55 -2.61
N ASP A 46 5.75 -8.33 -2.32
CA ASP A 46 5.08 -8.75 -1.10
C ASP A 46 3.84 -9.58 -1.47
N CYS A 47 3.55 -10.59 -0.65
CA CYS A 47 2.33 -11.38 -0.74
C CYS A 47 1.53 -11.12 0.53
N GLN A 48 0.62 -10.16 0.50
CA GLN A 48 -0.05 -9.70 1.71
C GLN A 48 -1.26 -10.57 2.02
N ASP A 49 -1.47 -10.89 3.30
CA ASP A 49 -2.79 -11.31 3.78
C ASP A 49 -3.56 -10.08 4.25
N THR A 50 -4.58 -9.74 3.46
CA THR A 50 -5.47 -8.60 3.69
C THR A 50 -6.90 -9.05 4.01
N ARG A 51 -7.16 -10.35 4.28
CA ARG A 51 -8.51 -10.88 4.59
C ARG A 51 -9.20 -10.18 5.73
N ASN A 52 -8.42 -9.70 6.70
CA ASN A 52 -8.90 -9.03 7.90
C ASN A 52 -8.86 -7.49 7.81
N ALA A 53 -8.57 -6.94 6.63
CA ALA A 53 -8.48 -5.51 6.37
C ALA A 53 -9.39 -5.08 5.21
N GLY A 54 -9.72 -3.79 5.17
CA GLY A 54 -10.54 -3.22 4.09
C GLY A 54 -11.08 -1.84 4.44
N LEU A 55 -12.16 -1.47 3.76
CA LEU A 55 -12.86 -0.20 3.91
C LEU A 55 -14.18 -0.39 4.65
N LEU A 56 -14.55 0.60 5.44
CA LEU A 56 -15.84 0.69 6.13
C LEU A 56 -16.41 2.09 6.00
N ASN A 57 -17.73 2.20 6.09
CA ASN A 57 -18.40 3.48 6.28
C ASN A 57 -18.26 3.92 7.75
N SER A 58 -17.60 5.05 8.00
CA SER A 58 -17.19 5.49 9.34
C SER A 58 -18.36 5.89 10.24
N VAL A 59 -19.52 6.26 9.66
CA VAL A 59 -20.72 6.62 10.41
C VAL A 59 -21.49 5.37 10.84
N SER A 60 -21.79 4.49 9.89
CA SER A 60 -22.61 3.28 10.12
C SER A 60 -21.82 2.07 10.62
N GLN A 61 -20.49 2.14 10.60
CA GLN A 61 -19.57 1.02 10.90
C GLN A 61 -19.73 -0.21 10.00
N LYS A 62 -20.50 -0.10 8.89
CA LYS A 62 -20.66 -1.19 7.93
C LYS A 62 -19.43 -1.33 7.05
N LYS A 63 -18.92 -2.56 6.94
CA LYS A 63 -17.84 -2.91 6.01
C LYS A 63 -18.31 -2.74 4.57
N ILE A 64 -17.50 -2.05 3.76
CA ILE A 64 -17.72 -1.83 2.33
C ILE A 64 -17.11 -2.97 1.53
N ASN A 65 -15.90 -3.39 1.91
CA ASN A 65 -15.19 -4.49 1.28
C ASN A 65 -14.31 -5.23 2.30
N ARG A 66 -13.65 -6.28 1.82
CA ARG A 66 -12.62 -7.06 2.52
C ARG A 66 -11.51 -7.42 1.53
N GLY A 67 -10.29 -7.58 2.03
CA GLY A 67 -9.17 -8.08 1.23
C GLY A 67 -9.19 -9.60 1.05
N ILE A 68 -8.04 -10.14 0.66
CA ILE A 68 -7.81 -11.54 0.26
C ILE A 68 -6.51 -12.07 0.89
N GLU A 69 -6.30 -13.39 0.89
CA GLU A 69 -5.20 -14.04 1.62
C GLU A 69 -3.82 -13.83 0.96
N GLN A 70 -3.83 -13.72 -0.37
CA GLN A 70 -2.62 -13.68 -1.18
C GLN A 70 -2.68 -12.48 -2.13
N GLU A 71 -2.78 -11.28 -1.56
CA GLU A 71 -2.77 -10.05 -2.33
C GLU A 71 -1.34 -9.71 -2.77
N ARG A 72 -1.05 -9.95 -4.04
CA ARG A 72 0.28 -9.72 -4.60
C ARG A 72 0.52 -8.22 -4.79
N THR A 73 1.52 -7.69 -4.09
CA THR A 73 1.85 -6.26 -4.12
C THR A 73 3.29 -6.05 -4.61
N LYS A 74 3.46 -5.06 -5.50
CA LYS A 74 4.77 -4.58 -5.97
C LYS A 74 4.97 -3.13 -5.56
N ALA A 75 6.01 -2.86 -4.79
CA ALA A 75 6.42 -1.51 -4.44
C ALA A 75 7.75 -1.15 -5.12
N LEU A 76 7.79 0.02 -5.74
CA LEU A 76 9.01 0.66 -6.22
C LEU A 76 9.45 1.68 -5.17
N LEU A 77 10.73 1.67 -4.83
CA LEU A 77 11.33 2.57 -3.86
C LEU A 77 12.56 3.21 -4.45
N VAL A 78 12.90 4.37 -3.91
CA VAL A 78 14.16 5.07 -4.19
C VAL A 78 14.72 5.65 -2.90
N LYS A 79 16.04 5.70 -2.82
CA LYS A 79 16.75 6.25 -1.67
C LYS A 79 16.88 7.77 -1.83
N GLY A 80 16.43 8.52 -0.84
CA GLY A 80 16.62 9.96 -0.78
C GLY A 80 18.09 10.33 -0.53
N SER A 81 18.42 11.60 -0.75
CA SER A 81 19.75 12.16 -0.41
C SER A 81 20.04 12.11 1.09
N ASP A 82 18.99 12.03 1.91
CA ASP A 82 19.04 11.82 3.35
C ASP A 82 19.24 10.34 3.74
N GLY A 83 19.49 9.46 2.77
CA GLY A 83 19.72 8.03 2.99
C GLY A 83 18.47 7.21 3.28
N GLN A 84 17.28 7.83 3.29
CA GLN A 84 16.03 7.14 3.62
C GLN A 84 15.32 6.62 2.37
N TRP A 85 14.87 5.37 2.41
CA TRP A 85 14.05 4.77 1.36
C TRP A 85 12.62 5.30 1.39
N ARG A 86 12.09 5.67 0.23
CA ARG A 86 10.70 6.13 0.08
C ARG A 86 10.03 5.39 -1.06
N VAL A 87 8.77 5.02 -0.84
CA VAL A 87 7.93 4.40 -1.87
C VAL A 87 7.63 5.43 -2.96
N SER A 88 8.06 5.16 -4.18
CA SER A 88 7.78 5.99 -5.35
C SER A 88 6.50 5.57 -6.07
N LYS A 89 6.14 4.28 -5.98
CA LYS A 89 4.90 3.70 -6.53
C LYS A 89 4.59 2.39 -5.80
N SER A 90 3.31 2.13 -5.56
CA SER A 90 2.82 0.80 -5.16
C SER A 90 1.75 0.33 -6.14
N THR A 91 1.66 -0.97 -6.39
CA THR A 91 0.68 -1.57 -7.30
C THR A 91 0.27 -2.94 -6.78
N THR A 92 -1.04 -3.13 -6.60
CA THR A 92 -1.66 -4.43 -6.39
C THR A 92 -1.79 -5.15 -7.72
N LEU A 93 -1.32 -6.39 -7.79
CA LEU A 93 -1.28 -7.22 -8.99
C LEU A 93 -2.41 -8.28 -9.03
N GLY A 94 -3.20 -8.38 -7.96
CA GLY A 94 -4.31 -9.31 -7.82
C GLY A 94 -4.03 -10.44 -6.84
N GLU A 95 -4.87 -11.47 -6.92
CA GLU A 95 -4.77 -12.68 -6.10
C GLU A 95 -3.72 -13.64 -6.65
N GLY A 96 -3.01 -14.31 -5.74
CA GLY A 96 -2.07 -15.36 -6.06
C GLY A 96 -0.62 -14.87 -6.01
N CYS A 97 0.12 -15.45 -5.08
CA CYS A 97 1.57 -15.39 -4.98
C CYS A 97 2.10 -16.74 -4.47
#